data_AF-A0A5C7QJ72-F1
#
_entry.id   AF-A0A5C7QJ72-F1
#
_cell.length_a   1.000
_cell.length_b   1.000
_cell.length_c   1.000
_cell.angle_alpha   90.00
_cell.angle_beta   90.00
_cell.angle_gamma   90.00
#
_symmetry.space_group_name_H-M   'P 1'
#
loop_
_entity.id
_entity.type
_entity.pdbx_description
1 polymer ?
#
loop_
_entity_poly.entity_id
_entity_poly.type
_entity_poly.pdbx_seq_one_letter_code
_entity_poly.pdbx_strand_id
1 'polypeptide(L)'
;MAHPHRFGTAIEQAGGIPVKRLWPALLPELRQFPESEREQALQRARDTSLDVIELVGMAVGLVVVTALTKYSVPDPSMASRFALALINFAVAMPLLVAVLGPFHLRRLRRGLRTQLQNRGRR
;
A
#
# COMPACT_ATOMS: atom_id res chain seq x y z
N MET A 1 -11.32 40.88 21.65
CA MET A 1 -10.21 40.32 20.85
C MET A 1 -10.51 38.85 20.58
N ALA A 2 -11.03 38.54 19.39
CA ALA A 2 -11.37 37.17 19.00
C ALA A 2 -10.16 36.54 18.30
N HIS A 3 -9.57 35.51 18.92
CA HIS A 3 -8.51 34.70 18.32
C HIS A 3 -9.13 33.55 17.50
N PRO A 4 -8.85 33.46 16.18
CA PRO A 4 -9.30 32.38 15.31
C PRO A 4 -8.35 31.18 15.37
N HIS A 5 -8.73 30.08 14.70
CA HIS A 5 -7.96 28.84 14.45
C HIS A 5 -8.08 27.69 15.47
N ARG A 6 -9.24 27.02 15.48
CA ARG A 6 -9.39 25.66 16.06
C ARG A 6 -10.09 24.66 15.14
N PHE A 7 -9.96 24.82 13.83
CA PHE A 7 -10.58 23.93 12.83
C PHE A 7 -9.57 23.14 11.97
N GLY A 8 -8.25 23.36 12.15
CA GLY A 8 -7.21 22.69 11.36
C GLY A 8 -6.83 21.28 11.83
N THR A 9 -7.06 20.91 13.09
CA THR A 9 -6.48 19.69 13.68
C THR A 9 -7.38 18.46 13.61
N ALA A 10 -8.68 18.61 13.31
CA ALA A 10 -9.61 17.48 13.31
C ALA A 10 -9.55 16.65 12.01
N ILE A 11 -9.21 17.27 10.87
CA ILE A 11 -9.17 16.56 9.58
C ILE A 11 -7.85 15.78 9.41
N GLU A 12 -6.73 16.22 10.01
CA GLU A 12 -5.47 15.46 10.01
C GLU A 12 -5.52 14.20 10.90
N GLN A 13 -6.32 14.20 11.97
CA GLN A 13 -6.41 13.06 12.88
C GLN A 13 -7.26 11.91 12.34
N ALA A 14 -8.25 12.17 11.49
CA ALA A 14 -9.14 11.15 10.95
C ALA A 14 -8.51 10.31 9.81
N GLY A 15 -7.48 10.84 9.13
CA GLY A 15 -6.79 10.14 8.04
C GLY A 15 -5.53 9.38 8.47
N GLY A 16 -4.98 9.67 9.66
CA GLY A 16 -3.65 9.19 10.10
C GLY A 16 -3.64 7.92 10.97
N ILE A 17 -4.78 7.50 11.54
CA ILE A 17 -4.88 6.36 12.47
C ILE A 17 -6.07 5.49 12.08
N PRO A 18 -5.87 4.57 11.12
CA PRO A 18 -5.86 3.13 11.48
C PRO A 18 -4.64 2.37 10.93
N VAL A 19 -3.92 2.93 9.96
CA VAL A 19 -2.87 2.22 9.21
C VAL A 19 -1.65 1.90 10.08
N LYS A 20 -1.26 2.81 11.00
CA LYS A 20 -0.15 2.59 11.94
C LYS A 20 -0.38 1.40 12.88
N ARG A 21 -1.64 1.06 13.18
CA ARG A 21 -2.01 -0.08 14.04
C ARG A 21 -2.09 -1.39 13.25
N LEU A 22 -2.32 -1.32 11.94
CA LEU A 22 -2.37 -2.48 11.05
C LEU A 22 -0.96 -2.96 10.66
N TRP A 23 0.03 -2.07 10.58
CA TRP A 23 1.39 -2.46 10.21
C TRP A 23 2.00 -3.54 11.11
N PRO A 24 1.92 -3.47 12.45
CA PRO A 24 2.41 -4.54 13.30
C PRO A 24 1.68 -5.87 13.12
N ALA A 25 0.43 -5.88 12.63
CA ALA A 25 -0.29 -7.12 12.33
C ALA A 25 0.15 -7.73 10.99
N LEU A 26 0.36 -6.88 9.97
CA LEU A 26 0.80 -7.29 8.64
C LEU A 26 2.31 -7.61 8.56
N LEU A 27 3.10 -6.93 9.39
CA LEU A 27 4.57 -7.02 9.43
C LEU A 27 5.00 -7.39 10.85
N PRO A 28 4.90 -8.68 11.24
CA PRO A 28 5.31 -9.12 12.57
C PRO A 28 6.78 -8.82 12.87
N GLU A 29 7.64 -8.76 11.84
CA GLU A 29 9.05 -8.41 11.96
C GLU A 29 9.27 -6.96 12.46
N LEU A 30 8.33 -6.05 12.21
CA LEU A 30 8.40 -4.67 12.69
C LEU A 30 8.28 -4.58 14.22
N ARG A 31 7.61 -5.55 14.86
CA ARG A 31 7.45 -5.60 16.33
C ARG A 31 8.76 -5.81 17.06
N GLN A 32 9.78 -6.36 16.39
CA GLN A 32 11.10 -6.60 16.97
C GLN A 32 11.96 -5.32 17.05
N PHE A 33 11.53 -4.24 16.39
CA PHE A 33 12.19 -2.94 16.49
C PHE A 33 11.63 -2.11 17.66
N PRO A 34 12.48 -1.35 18.38
CA PRO A 34 12.03 -0.33 19.32
C PRO A 34 11.06 0.65 18.67
N GLU A 35 10.05 1.13 19.41
CA GLU A 35 8.98 1.96 18.83
C GLU A 35 9.50 3.23 18.15
N SER A 36 10.53 3.85 18.73
CA SER A 36 11.23 5.03 18.19
C SER A 36 11.90 4.77 16.83
N GLU A 37 12.26 3.52 16.52
CA GLU A 37 12.97 3.16 15.31
C GLU A 37 12.08 2.54 14.22
N ARG A 38 10.82 2.19 14.54
CA ARG A 38 9.92 1.47 13.63
C ARG A 38 9.69 2.22 12.33
N GLU A 39 9.43 3.52 12.39
CA GLU A 39 9.19 4.33 11.18
C GLU A 39 10.44 4.35 10.29
N GLN A 40 11.61 4.51 10.89
CA GLN A 40 12.88 4.52 10.16
C GLN A 40 13.20 3.14 9.57
N ALA A 41 12.94 2.06 10.31
CA ALA A 41 13.10 0.69 9.83
C ALA A 41 12.15 0.37 8.67
N LEU A 42 10.91 0.83 8.76
CA LEU A 42 9.91 0.69 7.70
C LEU A 42 10.32 1.47 6.45
N GLN A 43 10.80 2.71 6.61
CA GLN A 43 11.29 3.52 5.50
C GLN A 43 12.46 2.81 4.79
N ARG A 44 13.46 2.32 5.53
CA ARG A 44 14.56 1.54 4.93
C ARG A 44 14.08 0.24 4.27
N ALA A 45 13.06 -0.42 4.81
CA ALA A 45 12.48 -1.61 4.21
C ALA A 45 11.75 -1.29 2.90
N ARG A 46 11.13 -0.10 2.79
CA ARG A 46 10.54 0.39 1.53
C ARG A 46 11.61 0.63 0.46
N ASP A 47 12.82 1.02 0.83
CA ASP A 47 13.92 1.24 -0.12
C ASP A 47 14.60 -0.05 -0.60
N THR A 48 14.27 -1.21 0.01
CA THR A 48 14.76 -2.53 -0.45
C THR A 48 14.33 -2.76 -1.89
N SER A 49 15.19 -3.21 -2.80
CA SER A 49 14.79 -3.44 -4.20
C SER A 49 13.73 -4.53 -4.35
N LEU A 50 12.94 -4.44 -5.42
CA LEU A 50 12.09 -5.54 -5.87
C LEU A 50 12.97 -6.65 -6.44
N ASP A 51 12.65 -7.89 -6.07
CA ASP A 51 13.22 -9.07 -6.69
C ASP A 51 12.54 -9.32 -8.05
N VAL A 52 13.21 -10.04 -8.96
CA VAL A 52 12.72 -10.34 -10.32
C VAL A 52 11.34 -11.01 -10.26
N ILE A 53 11.16 -11.95 -9.32
CA ILE A 53 9.88 -12.65 -9.13
C ILE A 53 8.78 -11.67 -8.70
N GLU A 54 9.09 -10.70 -7.84
CA GLU A 54 8.12 -9.69 -7.40
C GLU A 54 7.75 -8.74 -8.53
N LEU A 55 8.73 -8.35 -9.35
CA LEU A 55 8.51 -7.49 -10.51
C LEU A 55 7.66 -8.18 -11.58
N VAL A 56 8.01 -9.41 -11.95
CA VAL A 56 7.22 -10.21 -12.92
C VAL A 56 5.81 -10.46 -12.38
N GLY A 57 5.68 -10.81 -11.11
CA GLY A 57 4.38 -11.03 -10.47
C GLY A 57 3.49 -9.77 -10.47
N MET A 58 4.06 -8.61 -10.15
CA MET A 58 3.35 -7.33 -10.23
C MET A 58 2.94 -6.97 -11.66
N ALA A 59 3.82 -7.19 -12.63
CA ALA A 59 3.54 -6.92 -14.05
C ALA A 59 2.40 -7.82 -14.58
N VAL A 60 2.49 -9.13 -14.35
CA VAL A 60 1.43 -10.08 -14.73
C VAL A 60 0.12 -9.72 -14.02
N GLY A 61 0.18 -9.42 -12.73
CA GLY A 61 -0.99 -9.01 -11.95
C GLY A 61 -1.67 -7.76 -12.50
N LEU A 62 -0.89 -6.73 -12.85
CA LEU A 62 -1.40 -5.52 -13.48
C LEU A 62 -2.08 -5.82 -14.82
N VAL A 63 -1.45 -6.61 -15.69
CA VAL A 63 -2.03 -7.01 -16.99
C VAL A 63 -3.35 -7.74 -16.80
N VAL A 64 -3.43 -8.68 -15.86
CA VAL A 64 -4.67 -9.43 -15.56
C VAL A 64 -5.77 -8.49 -15.07
N VAL A 65 -5.48 -7.59 -14.12
CA VAL A 65 -6.46 -6.61 -13.62
C VAL A 65 -6.95 -5.70 -14.75
N THR A 66 -6.03 -5.21 -15.60
CA THR A 66 -6.38 -4.37 -16.74
C THR A 66 -7.22 -5.14 -17.75
N ALA A 67 -6.91 -6.40 -18.05
CA ALA A 67 -7.71 -7.22 -18.95
C ALA A 67 -9.13 -7.41 -18.41
N LEU A 68 -9.27 -7.78 -17.14
CA LEU A 68 -10.57 -7.99 -16.49
C LEU A 68 -11.44 -6.71 -16.51
N THR A 69 -10.84 -5.55 -16.27
CA THR A 69 -11.57 -4.27 -16.21
C THR A 69 -11.85 -3.68 -17.60
N LYS A 70 -10.97 -3.92 -18.58
CA LYS A 70 -11.12 -3.42 -19.95
C LYS A 70 -12.12 -4.24 -20.77
N TYR A 71 -12.09 -5.57 -20.69
CA TYR A 71 -12.93 -6.44 -21.54
C TYR A 71 -14.35 -6.64 -20.99
N SER A 72 -14.64 -6.18 -19.78
CA SER A 72 -15.98 -6.32 -19.17
C SER A 72 -16.94 -5.15 -19.50
N VAL A 73 -16.48 -4.14 -20.24
CA VAL A 73 -17.27 -2.92 -20.50
C VAL A 73 -17.82 -2.90 -21.94
N PRO A 74 -19.16 -2.93 -22.13
CA PRO A 74 -19.80 -2.78 -23.44
C PRO A 74 -19.61 -1.36 -24.01
N ASP A 75 -19.67 -1.21 -25.34
CA ASP A 75 -19.39 0.05 -26.03
C ASP A 75 -20.39 1.17 -25.63
N PRO A 76 -19.98 2.20 -24.84
CA PRO A 76 -20.93 3.12 -24.22
C PRO A 76 -20.91 4.53 -24.81
N SER A 77 -22.08 5.20 -24.75
CA SER A 77 -22.23 6.64 -25.00
C SER A 77 -21.35 7.48 -24.05
N MET A 78 -21.02 8.73 -24.41
CA MET A 78 -20.06 9.56 -23.63
C MET A 78 -20.44 9.75 -22.15
N ALA A 79 -21.73 9.91 -21.81
CA ALA A 79 -22.19 10.01 -20.42
C ALA A 79 -22.04 8.68 -19.66
N SER A 80 -22.18 7.55 -20.34
CA SER A 80 -22.01 6.21 -19.79
C SER A 80 -20.53 5.90 -19.47
N ARG A 81 -19.59 6.45 -20.23
CA ARG A 81 -18.13 6.26 -20.02
C ARG A 81 -17.64 6.73 -18.66
N PHE A 82 -18.14 7.85 -18.14
CA PHE A 82 -17.72 8.36 -16.83
C PHE A 82 -18.22 7.48 -15.68
N ALA A 83 -19.49 7.06 -15.74
CA ALA A 83 -20.05 6.13 -14.76
C ALA A 83 -19.33 4.78 -14.77
N LEU A 84 -19.01 4.25 -15.96
CA LEU A 84 -18.23 3.03 -16.11
C LEU A 84 -16.80 3.17 -15.62
N ALA A 85 -16.16 4.34 -15.80
CA ALA A 85 -14.83 4.60 -15.27
C ALA A 85 -14.82 4.57 -13.73
N LEU A 86 -15.84 5.13 -13.07
CA LEU A 86 -15.99 5.07 -11.61
C LEU A 86 -16.18 3.64 -11.10
N ILE A 87 -17.03 2.85 -11.78
CA ILE A 87 -17.25 1.43 -11.43
C ILE A 87 -15.95 0.64 -11.63
N ASN A 88 -15.28 0.82 -12.77
CA ASN A 88 -14.00 0.17 -13.05
C ASN A 88 -12.95 0.56 -12.02
N PHE A 89 -12.90 1.82 -11.59
CA PHE A 89 -11.99 2.23 -10.52
C PHE A 89 -12.33 1.54 -9.19
N ALA A 90 -13.61 1.50 -8.82
CA ALA A 90 -14.09 0.85 -7.60
C ALA A 90 -13.80 -0.66 -7.59
N VAL A 91 -13.79 -1.32 -8.75
CA VAL A 91 -13.42 -2.75 -8.90
C VAL A 91 -11.90 -2.94 -9.01
N ALA A 92 -11.21 -2.10 -9.78
CA ALA A 92 -9.77 -2.22 -10.03
C ALA A 92 -8.96 -2.01 -8.75
N MET A 93 -9.31 -1.02 -7.93
CA MET A 93 -8.58 -0.71 -6.69
C MET A 93 -8.46 -1.91 -5.75
N PRO A 94 -9.55 -2.56 -5.30
CA PRO A 94 -9.44 -3.73 -4.42
C PRO A 94 -8.73 -4.91 -5.12
N LEU A 95 -8.91 -5.07 -6.43
CA LEU A 95 -8.24 -6.14 -7.18
C LEU A 95 -6.72 -5.92 -7.25
N LEU A 96 -6.27 -4.69 -7.48
CA LEU A 96 -4.86 -4.31 -7.43
C LEU A 96 -4.29 -4.51 -6.03
N VAL A 97 -5.01 -4.11 -4.98
CA VAL A 97 -4.56 -4.31 -3.60
C VAL A 97 -4.42 -5.81 -3.29
N ALA A 98 -5.39 -6.64 -3.70
CA ALA A 98 -5.36 -8.08 -3.47
C ALA A 98 -4.21 -8.77 -4.23
N VAL A 99 -3.94 -8.35 -5.47
CA VAL A 99 -2.93 -8.99 -6.34
C VAL A 99 -1.52 -8.45 -6.05
N LEU A 100 -1.34 -7.13 -5.93
CA LEU A 100 -0.02 -6.51 -5.74
C LEU A 100 0.38 -6.40 -4.27
N GLY A 101 -0.59 -6.28 -3.36
CA GLY A 101 -0.36 -6.16 -1.92
C GLY A 101 0.57 -7.23 -1.34
N PRO A 102 0.38 -8.53 -1.64
CA PRO A 102 1.27 -9.59 -1.18
C PRO A 102 2.75 -9.40 -1.59
N PHE A 103 3.02 -8.90 -2.80
CA PHE A 103 4.38 -8.64 -3.26
C PHE A 103 5.03 -7.47 -2.51
N HIS A 104 4.28 -6.38 -2.29
CA HIS A 104 4.74 -5.27 -1.48
C HIS A 104 5.01 -5.70 -0.02
N LEU A 105 4.13 -6.51 0.57
CA LEU A 105 4.33 -7.03 1.92
C LEU A 105 5.54 -7.97 2.00
N ARG A 106 5.72 -8.86 1.02
CA ARG A 106 6.89 -9.75 0.95
C ARG A 106 8.19 -8.96 0.89
N ARG A 107 8.25 -7.92 0.06
CA ARG A 107 9.39 -7.00 -0.04
C ARG A 107 9.70 -6.34 1.30
N LEU A 108 8.70 -5.78 1.97
CA LEU A 108 8.87 -5.14 3.28
C LEU A 108 9.37 -6.13 4.34
N ARG A 109 8.79 -7.33 4.40
CA ARG A 109 9.23 -8.38 5.32
C ARG A 109 10.66 -8.82 5.04
N ARG A 110 11.06 -8.95 3.77
CA ARG A 110 12.46 -9.22 3.39
C ARG A 110 13.39 -8.10 3.88
N GLY A 111 13.06 -6.84 3.60
CA GLY A 111 13.85 -5.69 4.03
C GLY A 111 14.02 -5.60 5.55
N LEU A 112 12.95 -5.85 6.31
CA LEU A 112 12.99 -5.86 7.77
C LEU A 112 13.83 -7.02 8.31
N ARG A 113 13.70 -8.24 7.74
CA ARG A 113 14.51 -9.40 8.14
C ARG A 113 15.99 -9.16 7.91
N THR A 114 16.37 -8.61 6.76
CA THR A 114 17.77 -8.26 6.48
C THR A 114 18.32 -7.25 7.48
N GLN A 115 17.53 -6.23 7.85
CA GLN A 115 17.92 -5.26 8.88
C GLN A 115 18.13 -5.93 10.25
N LEU A 116 17.24 -6.84 10.67
CA LEU A 116 17.35 -7.57 11.94
C LEU A 116 18.57 -8.50 11.97
N GLN A 117 18.81 -9.24 10.87
CA GLN A 117 19.99 -10.11 10.75
C GLN A 117 21.30 -9.31 10.83
N ASN A 118 21.35 -8.14 10.19
CA ASN A 118 22.53 -7.28 10.24
C ASN A 118 22.78 -6.66 11.63
N ARG A 119 21.72 -6.48 12.44
CA ARG A 119 21.84 -6.05 13.83
C ARG A 119 22.38 -7.14 14.74
N GLY A 120 21.88 -8.37 14.62
CA GLY A 120 22.35 -9.50 15.44
C GLY A 120 23.79 -9.96 15.15
N ARG A 121 24.39 -9.49 14.04
CA ARG A 121 25.81 -9.72 13.72
C ARG A 121 26.76 -8.64 14.26
N ARG A 122 26.24 -7.55 14.81
CA ARG A 122 27.02 -6.48 15.45
C ARG A 122 26.99 -6.65 16.95
#